data_AF-A0A9N7RNN3-F1
#
_entry.id   AF-A0A9N7RNN3-F1
#
_cell.length_a   1.000
_cell.length_b   1.000
_cell.length_c   1.000
_cell.angle_alpha   90.00
_cell.angle_beta   90.00
_cell.angle_gamma   90.00
#
_symmetry.space_group_name_H-M   'P 1'
#
loop_
_entity.id
_entity.type
_entity.pdbx_description
1 polymer ?
#
loop_
_entity_poly.entity_id
_entity_poly.type
_entity_poly.pdbx_seq_one_letter_code
_entity_poly.pdbx_strand_id
1 'polypeptide(L)'
;MYAWVTLSQNAAIGTNQNSQTFWKSISEMYEEARADNSKFMGQQRTIESLRNRYRRLNTNVTKWLGAYKEAYAQKSSGMSDADVETIAQKFYSGEKDRGCSKRSRTTEGDEDPNDEIQVSETSTIRRPTGRDRAKGKRKRKATASQPPVVPDDYTEALNAMRITREKEIEAINKIGEIKMQKLALNTLNNKMNMLNTLMGKSNLSPQEEVVKNRLMQELFP
;
A
#
# COMPACT_ATOMS: atom_id res chain seq x y z
N MET A 1 -9.26 8.67 17.10
CA MET A 1 -9.33 7.66 16.03
C MET A 1 -9.75 6.34 16.63
N TYR A 2 -9.02 5.80 17.62
CA TYR A 2 -9.37 4.53 18.30
C TYR A 2 -10.87 4.39 18.62
N ALA A 3 -11.44 5.32 19.40
CA ALA A 3 -12.86 5.25 19.78
C ALA A 3 -13.85 5.17 18.60
N TRP A 4 -13.56 5.87 17.50
CA TRP A 4 -14.38 5.83 16.29
C TRP A 4 -14.26 4.48 15.57
N VAL A 5 -13.03 3.96 15.42
CA VAL A 5 -12.76 2.70 14.73
C VAL A 5 -13.45 1.55 15.45
N THR A 6 -13.26 1.43 16.76
CA THR A 6 -13.86 0.38 17.59
C THR A 6 -15.38 0.35 17.50
N LEU A 7 -16.03 1.53 17.57
CA LEU A 7 -17.50 1.62 17.50
C LEU A 7 -18.03 1.41 16.08
N SER A 8 -17.30 1.86 15.05
CA SER A 8 -17.71 1.70 13.63
C SER A 8 -17.63 0.25 13.13
N GLN A 9 -16.76 -0.57 13.74
CA GLN A 9 -16.54 -1.97 13.38
C GLN A 9 -17.40 -2.94 14.19
N ASN A 10 -18.20 -2.45 15.14
CA ASN A 10 -19.03 -3.29 15.98
C ASN A 10 -20.25 -3.81 15.20
N ALA A 11 -20.12 -5.04 14.70
CA ALA A 11 -21.16 -5.73 13.92
C ALA A 11 -22.49 -5.89 14.67
N ALA A 12 -22.48 -5.85 16.02
CA ALA A 12 -23.68 -6.02 16.83
C ALA A 12 -24.66 -4.84 16.73
N ILE A 13 -24.19 -3.64 16.33
CA ILE A 13 -24.99 -2.42 16.40
C ILE A 13 -25.65 -2.08 15.04
N GLY A 14 -25.32 -2.82 13.96
CA GLY A 14 -25.91 -2.63 12.63
C GLY A 14 -25.64 -1.27 11.99
N THR A 15 -25.87 -1.15 10.68
CA THR A 15 -25.58 0.06 9.89
C THR A 15 -26.56 1.22 10.16
N ASN A 16 -27.68 0.96 10.85
CA ASN A 16 -28.77 1.92 11.10
C ASN A 16 -28.63 2.69 12.43
N GLN A 17 -27.42 3.10 12.80
CA GLN A 17 -27.24 3.92 14.01
C GLN A 17 -27.65 5.37 13.78
N ASN A 18 -28.37 5.94 14.75
CA ASN A 18 -28.58 7.39 14.79
C ASN A 18 -27.21 8.09 14.98
N SER A 19 -26.85 8.97 14.05
CA SER A 19 -25.57 9.68 14.10
C SER A 19 -25.34 10.40 15.43
N GLN A 20 -26.38 10.95 16.06
CA GLN A 20 -26.25 11.63 17.34
C GLN A 20 -25.87 10.66 18.47
N THR A 21 -26.46 9.46 18.52
CA THR A 21 -26.14 8.47 19.56
C THR A 21 -24.74 7.91 19.33
N PHE A 22 -24.35 7.64 18.09
CA PHE A 22 -23.00 7.19 17.75
C PHE A 22 -21.91 8.17 18.23
N TRP A 23 -22.10 9.47 17.95
CA TRP A 23 -21.15 10.49 18.38
C TRP A 23 -21.13 10.70 19.91
N LYS A 24 -22.24 10.43 20.61
CA LYS A 24 -22.27 10.42 22.08
C LYS A 24 -21.41 9.27 22.63
N SER A 25 -21.59 8.05 22.13
CA SER A 25 -20.77 6.89 22.53
C SER A 25 -19.28 7.09 22.24
N ILE A 26 -18.94 7.72 21.11
CA ILE A 26 -17.53 8.10 20.82
C ILE A 26 -17.00 9.08 21.86
N SER A 27 -17.82 10.03 22.30
CA SER A 27 -17.44 11.01 23.32
C SER A 27 -17.21 10.32 24.67
N GLU A 28 -18.14 9.46 25.08
CA GLU A 28 -18.05 8.69 26.33
C GLU A 28 -16.77 7.85 26.36
N MET A 29 -16.50 7.05 25.32
CA MET A 29 -15.26 6.26 25.23
C MET A 29 -13.99 7.13 25.17
N TYR A 30 -14.05 8.33 24.58
CA TYR A 30 -12.93 9.26 24.60
C TYR A 30 -12.68 9.79 26.02
N GLU A 31 -13.74 10.03 26.79
CA GLU A 31 -13.64 10.50 28.18
C GLU A 31 -13.14 9.40 29.13
N GLU A 32 -13.58 8.16 28.95
CA GLU A 32 -13.05 6.99 29.64
C GLU A 32 -11.54 6.83 29.38
N ALA A 33 -11.14 6.81 28.11
CA ALA A 33 -9.73 6.73 27.73
C ALA A 33 -8.89 7.92 28.24
N ARG A 34 -9.50 9.10 28.41
CA ARG A 34 -8.86 10.26 29.04
C ARG A 34 -8.72 10.06 30.54
N ALA A 35 -9.75 9.54 31.23
CA ALA A 35 -9.70 9.30 32.67
C ALA A 35 -8.56 8.32 33.01
N ASP A 36 -8.43 7.24 32.26
CA ASP A 36 -7.36 6.24 32.43
C ASP A 36 -5.96 6.80 32.11
N ASN A 37 -5.87 7.79 31.21
CA ASN A 37 -4.61 8.38 30.74
C ASN A 37 -4.50 9.88 31.04
N SER A 38 -5.01 10.30 32.20
CA SER A 38 -5.15 11.72 32.57
C SER A 38 -3.84 12.52 32.56
N LYS A 39 -2.69 11.85 32.73
CA LYS A 39 -1.35 12.46 32.62
C LYS A 39 -0.92 12.81 31.19
N PHE A 40 -1.44 12.12 30.17
CA PHE A 40 -0.98 12.24 28.77
C PHE A 40 -2.05 12.79 27.82
N MET A 41 -3.32 12.71 28.21
CA MET A 41 -4.43 13.23 27.43
C MET A 41 -4.78 14.66 27.86
N GLY A 42 -4.91 15.56 26.87
CA GLY A 42 -5.26 16.97 27.11
C GLY A 42 -6.71 17.20 27.56
N GLN A 43 -7.16 18.46 27.45
CA GLN A 43 -8.47 18.92 27.94
C GLN A 43 -9.69 18.13 27.43
N GLN A 44 -10.79 18.23 28.19
CA GLN A 44 -12.14 17.83 27.80
C GLN A 44 -12.48 18.36 26.41
N ARG A 45 -13.13 17.52 25.60
CA ARG A 45 -13.52 17.86 24.22
C ARG A 45 -15.01 17.72 24.07
N THR A 46 -15.61 18.70 23.42
CA THR A 46 -17.00 18.62 23.01
C THR A 46 -17.15 17.63 21.85
N ILE A 47 -18.36 17.08 21.69
CA ILE A 47 -18.71 16.20 20.57
C ILE A 47 -18.36 16.85 19.22
N GLU A 48 -18.65 18.15 19.05
CA GLU A 48 -18.35 18.85 17.79
C GLU A 48 -16.84 19.03 17.57
N SER A 49 -16.05 19.18 18.64
CA SER A 49 -14.58 19.19 18.54
C SER A 49 -14.04 17.83 18.05
N LEU A 50 -14.58 16.72 18.57
CA LEU A 50 -14.23 15.38 18.12
C LEU A 50 -14.63 15.15 16.67
N ARG A 51 -15.83 15.58 16.29
CA ARG A 51 -16.34 15.48 14.91
C ARG A 51 -15.48 16.28 13.93
N ASN A 52 -15.10 17.52 14.29
CA ASN A 52 -14.23 18.34 13.46
C ASN A 52 -12.82 17.75 13.32
N ARG A 53 -12.26 17.21 14.41
CA ARG A 53 -10.98 16.49 14.34
C ARG A 53 -11.08 15.28 13.43
N TYR A 54 -12.15 14.49 13.55
CA TYR A 54 -12.40 13.35 12.68
C TYR A 54 -12.46 13.77 11.21
N ARG A 55 -13.25 14.80 10.85
CA ARG A 55 -13.33 15.30 9.46
C ARG A 55 -11.96 15.65 8.89
N ARG A 56 -11.12 16.36 9.66
CA ARG A 56 -9.75 16.73 9.25
C ARG A 56 -8.86 15.51 9.05
N LEU A 57 -8.85 14.58 10.02
CA LEU A 57 -8.08 13.34 9.91
C LEU A 57 -8.54 12.52 8.71
N ASN A 58 -9.85 12.36 8.53
CA ASN A 58 -10.43 11.61 7.42
C ASN A 58 -10.04 12.20 6.07
N THR A 59 -10.04 13.53 5.96
CA THR A 59 -9.58 14.24 4.75
C THR A 59 -8.12 13.90 4.45
N ASN A 60 -7.25 13.96 5.45
CA ASN A 60 -5.82 13.67 5.29
C ASN A 60 -5.59 12.18 4.93
N VAL A 61 -6.28 11.26 5.59
CA VAL A 61 -6.15 9.83 5.32
C VAL A 61 -6.66 9.49 3.92
N THR A 62 -7.81 10.05 3.51
CA THR A 62 -8.34 9.85 2.15
C THR A 62 -7.36 10.36 1.11
N LYS A 63 -6.77 11.54 1.33
CA LYS A 63 -5.74 12.10 0.45
C LYS A 63 -4.49 11.22 0.39
N TRP A 64 -4.02 10.73 1.54
CA TRP A 64 -2.89 9.80 1.62
C TRP A 64 -3.17 8.50 0.86
N LEU A 65 -4.36 7.93 1.02
CA LEU A 65 -4.71 6.72 0.31
C LEU A 65 -4.76 6.92 -1.20
N GLY A 66 -5.31 8.04 -1.68
CA GLY A 66 -5.25 8.36 -3.11
C GLY A 66 -3.82 8.38 -3.63
N ALA A 67 -2.93 9.06 -2.91
CA ALA A 67 -1.51 9.13 -3.23
C ALA A 67 -0.82 7.75 -3.19
N TYR A 68 -1.11 6.94 -2.18
CA TYR A 68 -0.58 5.59 -2.05
C TYR A 68 -1.09 4.67 -3.16
N LYS A 69 -2.38 4.75 -3.52
CA LYS A 69 -2.96 3.97 -4.62
C LYS A 69 -2.29 4.29 -5.95
N GLU A 70 -2.01 5.58 -6.19
CA GLU A 70 -1.28 6.05 -7.38
C GLU A 70 0.17 5.56 -7.39
N ALA A 71 0.87 5.62 -6.26
CA ALA A 71 2.22 5.08 -6.12
C ALA A 71 2.26 3.56 -6.30
N TYR A 72 1.31 2.85 -5.73
CA TYR A 72 1.20 1.40 -5.83
C TYR A 72 0.94 0.96 -7.28
N ALA A 73 0.13 1.72 -8.04
CA ALA A 73 -0.09 1.46 -9.46
C ALA A 73 1.18 1.62 -10.31
N GLN A 74 2.18 2.37 -9.83
CA GLN A 74 3.49 2.54 -10.48
C GLN A 74 4.53 1.51 -10.02
N LYS A 75 4.19 0.62 -9.08
CA LYS A 75 5.11 -0.38 -8.54
C LYS A 75 5.59 -1.33 -9.64
N SER A 76 6.89 -1.40 -9.86
CA SER A 76 7.53 -2.34 -10.79
C SER A 76 8.25 -3.47 -10.06
N SER A 77 8.59 -4.55 -10.77
CA SER A 77 9.44 -5.62 -10.25
C SER A 77 10.80 -5.05 -9.82
N GLY A 78 11.08 -5.06 -8.52
CA GLY A 78 12.30 -4.48 -7.94
C GLY A 78 12.06 -3.27 -7.03
N MET A 79 10.86 -2.70 -6.98
CA MET A 79 10.52 -1.65 -6.02
C MET A 79 10.12 -2.25 -4.67
N SER A 80 10.75 -1.75 -3.60
CA SER A 80 10.39 -2.09 -2.23
C SER A 80 9.14 -1.32 -1.78
N ASP A 81 8.48 -1.80 -0.72
CA ASP A 81 7.33 -1.08 -0.13
C ASP A 81 7.73 0.30 0.40
N ALA A 82 8.97 0.47 0.88
CA ALA A 82 9.50 1.77 1.31
C ALA A 82 9.66 2.76 0.14
N ASP A 83 10.00 2.27 -1.05
CA ASP A 83 10.07 3.09 -2.26
C ASP A 83 8.67 3.57 -2.65
N VAL A 84 7.67 2.69 -2.58
CA VAL A 84 6.26 3.03 -2.84
C VAL A 84 5.75 4.07 -1.85
N GLU A 85 6.09 3.95 -0.55
CA GLU A 85 5.74 4.95 0.46
C GLU A 85 6.40 6.31 0.19
N THR A 86 7.66 6.31 -0.25
CA THR A 86 8.39 7.53 -0.62
C THR A 86 7.72 8.24 -1.80
N ILE A 87 7.32 7.48 -2.83
CA ILE A 87 6.59 8.00 -3.99
C ILE A 87 5.21 8.53 -3.56
N ALA A 88 4.48 7.78 -2.72
CA ALA A 88 3.20 8.22 -2.16
C ALA A 88 3.34 9.54 -1.39
N GLN A 89 4.44 9.73 -0.65
CA GLN A 89 4.73 10.97 0.07
C GLN A 89 4.90 12.16 -0.88
N LYS A 90 5.56 11.97 -2.03
CA LYS A 90 5.66 13.00 -3.07
C LYS A 90 4.29 13.35 -3.66
N PHE A 91 3.46 12.36 -3.98
CA PHE A 91 2.09 12.60 -4.45
C PHE A 91 1.23 13.31 -3.40
N TYR A 92 1.39 12.95 -2.12
CA TYR A 92 0.68 13.58 -1.03
C TYR A 92 1.11 15.04 -0.78
N SER A 93 2.40 15.35 -0.87
CA SER A 93 2.94 16.72 -0.72
C SER A 93 2.56 17.62 -1.88
N GLY A 94 2.25 17.05 -3.05
CA GLY A 94 1.97 17.78 -4.28
C GLY A 94 3.24 18.16 -5.05
N GLU A 95 4.40 17.62 -4.66
CA GLU A 95 5.61 17.61 -5.48
C GLU A 95 5.38 16.68 -6.67
N LYS A 96 4.76 17.23 -7.72
CA LYS A 96 4.79 16.59 -9.02
C LYS A 96 6.20 16.74 -9.57
N ASP A 97 7.03 15.71 -9.40
CA ASP A 97 8.18 15.48 -10.27
C ASP A 97 7.63 15.35 -11.71
N ARG A 98 7.67 16.47 -12.45
CA ARG A 98 7.43 16.49 -13.89
C ARG A 98 8.62 15.83 -14.57
N GLY A 99 8.73 14.52 -14.52
CA GLY A 99 9.82 13.86 -15.25
C GLY A 99 10.15 12.46 -14.80
N CYS A 100 9.28 11.50 -15.08
CA CYS A 100 9.75 10.15 -15.39
C CYS A 100 8.75 9.44 -16.31
N SER A 101 8.47 10.06 -17.47
CA SER A 101 7.89 9.34 -18.60
C SER A 101 8.98 9.20 -19.65
N LYS A 102 9.81 8.17 -19.51
CA LYS A 102 10.65 7.67 -20.60
C LYS A 102 10.58 6.15 -20.62
N ARG A 103 9.50 5.63 -21.20
CA ARG A 103 9.60 4.41 -22.01
C ARG A 103 10.29 4.82 -23.31
N SER A 104 11.61 4.67 -23.38
CA SER A 104 12.33 4.70 -24.65
C SER A 104 12.28 3.29 -25.23
N ARG A 105 11.50 3.12 -26.31
CA ARG A 105 11.52 1.92 -27.15
C ARG A 105 12.76 2.00 -28.02
N THR A 106 13.66 1.04 -27.87
CA THR A 106 14.78 0.79 -28.80
C THR A 106 14.23 0.23 -30.10
N THR A 107 14.36 0.97 -31.19
CA THR A 107 14.52 0.40 -32.54
C THR A 107 15.42 1.34 -33.32
N GLU A 108 16.57 0.81 -33.70
CA GLU A 108 17.55 1.37 -34.62
C GLU A 108 16.91 1.62 -36.00
N GLY A 109 17.41 2.64 -36.70
CA GLY A 109 16.99 3.01 -38.03
C GLY A 109 17.53 4.40 -38.38
N ASP A 110 18.64 4.40 -39.09
CA ASP A 110 19.42 5.54 -39.59
C ASP A 110 18.59 6.59 -40.36
N GLU A 111 19.01 7.86 -40.23
CA GLU A 111 19.41 8.80 -41.31
C GLU A 111 19.20 10.27 -40.86
N ASP A 112 20.32 10.98 -40.70
CA ASP A 112 20.48 12.44 -40.55
C ASP A 112 20.66 13.07 -41.97
N PRO A 113 20.78 14.40 -42.21
CA PRO A 113 20.60 15.57 -41.32
C PRO A 113 19.92 16.80 -42.00
N ASN A 114 19.96 17.95 -41.28
CA ASN A 114 19.81 19.36 -41.70
C ASN A 114 18.37 19.93 -41.73
N ASP A 115 18.05 21.13 -41.20
CA ASP A 115 18.81 22.38 -41.20
C ASP A 115 18.37 23.39 -40.09
N GLU A 116 19.29 24.30 -39.79
CA GLU A 116 19.19 25.66 -39.24
C GLU A 116 18.64 25.96 -37.82
N ILE A 117 19.61 26.27 -36.97
CA ILE A 117 19.57 27.15 -35.80
C ILE A 117 19.32 28.60 -36.25
N GLN A 118 18.35 29.30 -35.65
CA GLN A 118 18.51 30.73 -35.33
C GLN A 118 18.02 31.06 -33.92
N VAL A 119 18.94 31.69 -33.19
CA VAL A 119 18.86 32.13 -31.80
C VAL A 119 18.68 33.66 -31.80
N SER A 120 17.77 34.19 -30.98
CA SER A 120 17.90 35.51 -30.32
C SER A 120 16.76 35.67 -29.31
N GLU A 121 16.98 35.37 -28.03
CA GLU A 121 17.41 36.28 -26.95
C GLU A 121 16.37 37.32 -26.45
N THR A 122 15.89 37.03 -25.23
CA THR A 122 15.70 37.94 -24.08
C THR A 122 14.86 39.22 -24.22
N SER A 123 13.75 39.29 -23.45
CA SER A 123 13.58 40.33 -22.39
C SER A 123 12.26 40.19 -21.60
N THR A 124 12.44 39.94 -20.30
CA THR A 124 11.77 40.54 -19.13
C THR A 124 10.23 40.66 -19.00
N ILE A 125 9.74 39.97 -17.95
CA ILE A 125 8.87 40.46 -16.86
C ILE A 125 7.59 41.23 -17.26
N ARG A 126 6.43 40.65 -16.96
CA ARG A 126 5.38 41.25 -16.09
C ARG A 126 4.21 40.29 -15.84
N ARG A 127 3.97 39.98 -14.56
CA ARG A 127 2.68 39.44 -14.05
C ARG A 127 1.66 40.59 -14.01
N PRO A 128 0.36 40.36 -14.31
CA PRO A 128 -0.68 41.26 -13.87
C PRO A 128 -1.20 40.86 -12.48
N THR A 129 -1.15 41.79 -11.53
CA THR A 129 -1.83 41.75 -10.23
C THR A 129 -2.76 42.96 -10.14
N GLY A 130 -4.00 42.75 -9.70
CA GLY A 130 -5.02 43.78 -9.44
C GLY A 130 -6.42 43.17 -9.53
N ARG A 131 -6.97 42.54 -8.48
CA ARG A 131 -7.68 43.10 -7.31
C ARG A 131 -8.99 43.80 -7.70
N ASP A 132 -10.12 43.12 -7.51
CA ASP A 132 -11.35 43.81 -7.15
C ASP A 132 -12.23 43.04 -6.17
N ARG A 133 -12.83 43.79 -5.26
CA ARG A 133 -13.41 43.35 -3.99
C ARG A 133 -14.93 43.47 -4.09
N ALA A 134 -15.64 42.36 -4.22
CA ALA A 134 -17.11 42.34 -4.07
C ALA A 134 -17.52 41.36 -2.95
N LYS A 135 -17.91 41.92 -1.79
CA LYS A 135 -18.59 41.16 -0.72
C LYS A 135 -20.03 40.87 -1.15
N GLY A 136 -20.26 39.74 -1.82
CA GLY A 136 -21.60 39.20 -2.04
C GLY A 136 -22.11 38.49 -0.78
N LYS A 137 -22.99 39.15 -0.01
CA LYS A 137 -23.79 38.48 1.04
C LYS A 137 -24.74 37.48 0.37
N ARG A 138 -24.35 36.20 0.27
CA ARG A 138 -25.29 35.10 -0.02
C ARG A 138 -25.81 34.51 1.28
N LYS A 139 -27.06 34.84 1.60
CA LYS A 139 -27.89 34.23 2.65
C LYS A 139 -28.01 32.73 2.34
N ARG A 140 -27.28 31.88 3.07
CA ARG A 140 -27.47 30.42 2.98
C ARG A 140 -28.79 30.08 3.65
N LYS A 141 -29.72 29.53 2.86
CA LYS A 141 -30.94 28.86 3.34
C LYS A 141 -30.48 27.67 4.20
N ALA A 142 -30.99 27.57 5.42
CA ALA A 142 -30.76 26.43 6.29
C ALA A 142 -31.44 25.21 5.65
N THR A 143 -30.66 24.38 4.96
CA THR A 143 -31.09 23.05 4.58
C THR A 143 -30.96 22.18 5.83
N ALA A 144 -32.10 21.62 6.28
CA ALA A 144 -32.16 20.68 7.39
C ALA A 144 -31.06 19.63 7.23
N SER A 145 -30.28 19.46 8.28
CA SER A 145 -29.17 18.54 8.39
C SER A 145 -29.64 17.10 8.10
N GLN A 146 -29.38 16.63 6.89
CA GLN A 146 -29.31 15.19 6.66
C GLN A 146 -28.15 14.61 7.48
N PRO A 147 -28.31 13.39 8.03
CA PRO A 147 -27.26 12.73 8.80
C PRO A 147 -25.97 12.61 7.97
N PRO A 148 -24.79 12.65 8.60
CA PRO A 148 -23.54 12.38 7.92
C PRO A 148 -23.60 10.94 7.40
N VAL A 149 -23.82 10.78 6.09
CA VAL A 149 -23.53 9.53 5.40
C VAL A 149 -22.01 9.35 5.50
N VAL A 150 -21.59 8.30 6.20
CA VAL A 150 -20.21 7.83 6.17
C VAL A 150 -19.92 7.47 4.71
N PRO A 151 -18.91 8.03 4.04
CA PRO A 151 -18.54 7.54 2.72
C PRO A 151 -18.03 6.09 2.91
N ASP A 152 -18.87 5.10 2.61
CA ASP A 152 -18.56 3.67 2.61
C ASP A 152 -17.25 3.37 1.85
N ASP A 153 -17.00 4.18 0.83
CA ASP A 153 -15.92 4.10 -0.15
C ASP A 153 -14.51 4.01 0.47
N TYR A 154 -14.25 4.65 1.62
CA TYR A 154 -12.92 4.64 2.24
C TYR A 154 -12.66 3.41 3.13
N THR A 155 -13.64 3.02 3.94
CA THR A 155 -13.54 1.81 4.78
C THR A 155 -13.49 0.55 3.92
N GLU A 156 -14.26 0.55 2.83
CA GLU A 156 -14.21 -0.49 1.82
C GLU A 156 -12.86 -0.51 1.10
N ALA A 157 -12.32 0.66 0.70
CA ALA A 157 -10.99 0.74 0.07
C ALA A 157 -9.86 0.23 0.98
N LEU A 158 -9.89 0.53 2.29
CA LEU A 158 -8.92 0.01 3.25
C LEU A 158 -9.03 -1.50 3.44
N ASN A 159 -10.25 -2.01 3.59
CA ASN A 159 -10.48 -3.44 3.74
C ASN A 159 -10.06 -4.19 2.46
N ALA A 160 -10.39 -3.66 1.28
CA ALA A 160 -9.97 -4.20 0.00
C ALA A 160 -8.44 -4.25 -0.11
N MET A 161 -7.74 -3.17 0.27
CA MET A 161 -6.26 -3.13 0.26
C MET A 161 -5.64 -4.13 1.23
N ARG A 162 -6.24 -4.34 2.40
CA ARG A 162 -5.79 -5.36 3.36
C ARG A 162 -5.97 -6.76 2.78
N ILE A 163 -7.14 -7.04 2.23
CA ILE A 163 -7.46 -8.34 1.61
C ILE A 163 -6.52 -8.63 0.42
N THR A 164 -6.22 -7.64 -0.42
CA THR A 164 -5.27 -7.83 -1.53
C THR A 164 -3.87 -8.13 -1.03
N ARG A 165 -3.40 -7.42 0.01
CA ARG A 165 -2.09 -7.67 0.60
C ARG A 165 -1.99 -9.05 1.26
N GLU A 166 -3.05 -9.47 1.97
CA GLU A 166 -3.12 -10.82 2.56
C GLU A 166 -3.05 -11.91 1.47
N LYS A 167 -3.76 -11.74 0.35
CA LYS A 167 -3.69 -12.65 -0.80
C LYS A 167 -2.30 -12.68 -1.45
N GLU A 168 -1.63 -11.54 -1.56
CA GLU A 168 -0.25 -11.46 -2.07
C GLU A 168 0.73 -12.21 -1.15
N ILE A 169 0.59 -12.05 0.17
CA ILE A 169 1.40 -12.79 1.17
C ILE A 169 1.18 -14.30 1.04
N GLU A 170 -0.08 -14.74 0.93
CA GLU A 170 -0.42 -16.14 0.74
C GLU A 170 0.21 -16.71 -0.55
N ALA A 171 0.16 -15.96 -1.66
CA ALA A 171 0.78 -16.35 -2.91
C ALA A 171 2.31 -16.49 -2.79
N ILE A 172 2.97 -15.56 -2.09
CA ILE A 172 4.42 -15.62 -1.83
C ILE A 172 4.78 -16.86 -1.01
N ASN A 173 4.02 -17.16 0.04
CA ASN A 173 4.25 -18.33 0.89
C ASN A 173 4.11 -19.64 0.07
N LYS A 174 3.06 -19.74 -0.75
CA LYS A 174 2.84 -20.90 -1.63
C LYS A 174 3.97 -21.10 -2.64
N ILE A 175 4.50 -20.02 -3.20
CA ILE A 175 5.69 -20.07 -4.07
C ILE A 175 6.91 -20.58 -3.30
N GLY A 176 7.09 -20.16 -2.04
CA GLY A 176 8.15 -20.65 -1.16
C GLY A 176 8.07 -22.15 -0.93
N GLU A 177 6.88 -22.67 -0.61
CA GLU A 177 6.64 -24.11 -0.41
C GLU A 177 6.95 -24.93 -1.65
N ILE A 178 6.46 -24.51 -2.83
CA ILE A 178 6.73 -25.19 -4.11
C ILE A 178 8.23 -25.23 -4.39
N LYS A 179 8.96 -24.14 -4.12
CA LYS A 179 10.42 -24.10 -4.28
C LYS A 179 11.13 -25.10 -3.37
N MET A 180 10.73 -25.19 -2.10
CA MET A 180 11.31 -26.17 -1.16
C MET A 180 11.01 -27.61 -1.58
N GLN A 181 9.78 -27.91 -1.99
CA GLN A 181 9.41 -29.24 -2.51
C GLN A 181 10.23 -29.60 -3.75
N LYS A 182 10.41 -28.65 -4.68
CA LYS A 182 11.22 -28.87 -5.89
C LYS A 182 12.70 -29.10 -5.55
N LEU A 183 13.25 -28.40 -4.56
CA LEU A 183 14.62 -28.64 -4.08
C LEU A 183 14.78 -30.02 -3.44
N ALA A 184 13.80 -30.45 -2.64
CA ALA A 184 13.78 -31.78 -2.04
C ALA A 184 13.71 -32.88 -3.10
N LEU A 185 12.80 -32.76 -4.08
CA LEU A 185 12.69 -33.69 -5.20
C LEU A 185 13.96 -33.72 -6.06
N ASN A 186 14.56 -32.57 -6.34
CA ASN A 186 15.83 -32.51 -7.07
C ASN A 186 16.95 -33.22 -6.31
N THR A 187 17.06 -32.98 -4.99
CA THR A 187 18.02 -33.68 -4.12
C THR A 187 17.84 -35.20 -4.17
N LEU A 188 16.59 -35.67 -4.07
CA LEU A 188 16.27 -37.10 -4.18
C LEU A 188 16.65 -37.67 -5.55
N ASN A 189 16.30 -36.95 -6.62
CA ASN A 189 16.62 -37.36 -7.99
C ASN A 189 18.14 -37.44 -8.22
N ASN A 190 18.90 -36.49 -7.70
CA ASN A 190 20.36 -36.52 -7.77
C ASN A 190 20.95 -37.72 -7.05
N LYS A 191 20.44 -38.04 -5.85
CA LYS A 191 20.85 -39.26 -5.11
C LYS A 191 20.54 -40.54 -5.90
N MET A 192 19.34 -40.63 -6.47
CA MET A 192 18.92 -41.77 -7.29
C MET A 192 19.79 -41.91 -8.55
N ASN A 193 20.07 -40.81 -9.24
CA ASN A 193 20.95 -40.79 -10.42
C ASN A 193 22.38 -41.23 -10.06
N MET A 194 22.90 -40.77 -8.92
CA MET A 194 24.22 -41.18 -8.43
C MET A 194 24.25 -42.69 -8.12
N LEU A 195 23.22 -43.20 -7.45
CA LEU A 195 23.09 -44.64 -7.18
C LEU A 195 23.01 -45.46 -8.46
N ASN A 196 22.16 -45.07 -9.42
CA ASN A 196 22.04 -45.72 -10.73
C ASN A 196 23.39 -45.75 -11.47
N THR A 197 24.14 -44.66 -11.40
CA THR A 197 25.48 -44.57 -12.00
C THR A 197 26.44 -45.57 -11.36
N LEU A 198 26.42 -45.70 -10.03
CA LEU A 198 27.24 -46.68 -9.31
C LEU A 198 26.82 -48.12 -9.62
N MET A 199 25.51 -48.38 -9.69
CA MET A 199 24.95 -49.69 -10.03
C MET A 199 25.31 -50.16 -11.44
N GLY A 200 25.55 -49.22 -12.37
CA GLY A 200 25.95 -49.53 -13.75
C GLY A 200 27.44 -49.80 -13.95
N LYS A 201 28.30 -49.60 -12.94
CA LYS A 201 29.74 -49.89 -13.03
C LYS A 201 30.01 -51.37 -12.78
N SER A 202 30.91 -51.96 -13.57
CA SER A 202 31.30 -53.38 -13.46
C SER A 202 32.25 -53.68 -12.30
N ASN A 203 33.13 -52.75 -11.92
CA ASN A 203 34.03 -52.85 -10.77
C ASN A 203 33.98 -51.56 -9.95
N LEU A 204 33.55 -51.63 -8.68
CA LEU A 204 33.52 -50.49 -7.78
C LEU A 204 34.75 -50.49 -6.87
N SER A 205 35.26 -49.29 -6.58
CA SER A 205 36.25 -49.11 -5.51
C SER A 205 35.63 -49.35 -4.12
N PRO A 206 36.40 -49.79 -3.10
CA PRO A 206 35.89 -49.91 -1.72
C PRO A 206 35.20 -48.63 -1.20
N GLN A 207 35.68 -47.45 -1.61
CA GLN A 207 35.05 -46.17 -1.23
C GLN A 207 33.69 -45.96 -1.93
N GLU A 208 33.57 -46.36 -3.19
CA GLU A 208 32.33 -46.25 -3.96
C GLU A 208 31.26 -47.22 -3.45
N GLU A 209 31.68 -48.41 -2.99
CA GLU A 209 30.80 -49.39 -2.34
C GLU A 209 30.17 -48.84 -1.07
N VAL A 210 30.94 -48.14 -0.24
CA VAL A 210 30.44 -47.48 0.97
C VAL A 210 29.38 -46.42 0.62
N VAL A 211 29.65 -45.58 -0.38
CA VAL A 211 28.70 -44.55 -0.84
C VAL A 211 27.43 -45.18 -1.41
N LYS A 212 27.56 -46.24 -2.22
CA LYS A 212 26.43 -47.01 -2.76
C LYS A 212 25.54 -47.56 -1.64
N ASN A 213 26.14 -48.24 -0.65
CA ASN A 213 25.39 -48.83 0.46
C ASN A 213 24.68 -47.77 1.31
N ARG A 214 25.33 -46.62 1.52
CA ARG A 214 24.72 -45.47 2.21
C ARG A 214 23.52 -44.91 1.45
N LEU A 215 23.66 -44.71 0.13
CA LEU A 215 22.56 -44.23 -0.70
C LEU A 215 21.39 -45.23 -0.75
N MET A 216 21.67 -46.53 -0.77
CA MET A 216 20.65 -47.59 -0.70
C MET A 216 19.87 -47.50 0.62
N GLN A 217 20.53 -47.33 1.76
CA GLN A 217 19.86 -47.15 3.06
C GLN A 217 19.03 -45.86 3.13
N GLU A 218 19.53 -44.76 2.55
CA GLU A 218 18.81 -43.47 2.57
C GLU A 218 17.60 -43.43 1.62
N LEU A 219 17.64 -44.15 0.50
CA LEU A 219 16.58 -44.16 -0.52
C LEU A 219 15.58 -45.31 -0.34
N PHE A 220 16.03 -46.44 0.22
CA PHE A 220 15.26 -47.66 0.45
C PHE A 220 15.48 -48.15 1.89
N PRO A 221 14.95 -47.42 2.89
CA PRO A 221 15.08 -47.78 4.30
C PRO A 221 14.35 -49.08 4.68
#